data_AF-R5I7D6-F1
#
_entry.id   AF-R5I7D6-F1
#
_cell.length_a   1.000
_cell.length_b   1.000
_cell.length_c   1.000
_cell.angle_alpha   90.00
_cell.angle_beta   90.00
_cell.angle_gamma   90.00
#
_symmetry.space_group_name_H-M   'P 1'
#
loop_
_entity.id
_entity.type
_entity.pdbx_description
1 polymer ?
#
loop_
_entity_poly.entity_id
_entity_poly.type
_entity_poly.pdbx_seq_one_letter_code
_entity_poly.pdbx_strand_id
1 'polypeptide(L)'
;MVGNKDIGEYGKATRFTKDNQPHNRGRKPKLYKQLKKLIGQSVGHELEKEDYFNVIRFLMERSPNELERLIKDENGQPNKDTPIWVLNIVSAINSDIRYGRTFTIEMIFDRIFGKATQPIEGDVNAQVTTTNSVDLSALSTEELLQYNALTEKIAMKKDGKK
;
A
#
# COMPACT_ATOMS: atom_id res chain seq x y z
N MET A 1 28.49 -53.67 2.43
CA MET A 1 28.55 -52.73 1.29
C MET A 1 29.57 -51.67 1.63
N VAL A 2 30.70 -51.62 0.92
CA VAL A 2 31.73 -50.59 1.13
C VAL A 2 31.33 -49.37 0.30
N GLY A 3 31.07 -48.25 0.95
CA GLY A 3 30.71 -47.00 0.28
C GLY A 3 31.83 -46.52 -0.64
N ASN A 4 31.47 -46.01 -1.82
CA ASN A 4 32.43 -45.47 -2.77
C ASN A 4 33.17 -44.28 -2.12
N LYS A 5 34.49 -44.41 -1.93
CA LYS A 5 35.32 -43.43 -1.22
C LYS A 5 35.44 -42.09 -1.97
N ASP A 6 35.13 -42.10 -3.26
CA ASP A 6 35.33 -40.95 -4.15
C ASP A 6 34.07 -40.08 -4.32
N ILE A 7 32.97 -40.38 -3.60
CA ILE A 7 31.71 -39.58 -3.65
C ILE A 7 31.98 -38.09 -3.37
N GLY A 8 32.96 -37.78 -2.50
CA GLY A 8 33.36 -36.42 -2.18
C GLY A 8 33.99 -35.65 -3.35
N GLU A 9 34.61 -36.33 -4.31
CA GLU A 9 35.21 -35.73 -5.51
C GLU A 9 34.13 -35.40 -6.55
N TYR A 10 33.22 -36.33 -6.82
CA TYR A 10 32.15 -36.16 -7.81
C TYR A 10 31.19 -35.00 -7.49
N GLY A 11 30.99 -34.69 -6.20
CA GLY A 11 30.14 -33.58 -5.77
C GLY A 11 30.79 -32.20 -5.86
N LYS A 12 32.12 -32.08 -6.06
CA LYS A 12 32.79 -30.76 -6.08
C LYS A 12 32.35 -29.90 -7.26
N ALA A 13 32.11 -30.50 -8.43
CA ALA A 13 31.73 -29.78 -9.65
C ALA A 13 30.29 -29.27 -9.64
N THR A 14 29.40 -29.89 -8.86
CA THR A 14 27.97 -29.51 -8.75
C THR A 14 27.65 -28.78 -7.45
N ARG A 15 28.67 -28.50 -6.61
CA ARG A 15 28.50 -27.71 -5.40
C ARG A 15 28.10 -26.29 -5.74
N PHE A 16 27.14 -25.80 -4.97
CA PHE A 16 26.68 -24.42 -5.02
C PHE A 16 27.84 -23.51 -4.58
N THR A 17 28.48 -22.85 -5.53
CA THR A 17 29.53 -21.85 -5.27
C THR A 17 29.11 -20.52 -5.87
N LYS A 18 29.80 -19.44 -5.51
CA LYS A 18 29.54 -18.11 -6.06
C LYS A 18 29.61 -18.08 -7.59
N ASP A 19 30.50 -18.91 -8.16
CA ASP A 19 30.75 -19.03 -9.59
C ASP A 19 29.91 -20.15 -10.25
N ASN A 20 29.37 -21.09 -9.47
CA ASN A 20 28.48 -22.16 -9.91
C ASN A 20 27.05 -21.96 -9.35
N GLN A 21 26.48 -20.79 -9.63
CA GLN A 21 25.10 -20.48 -9.28
C GLN A 21 24.16 -20.96 -10.39
N PRO A 22 22.98 -21.52 -10.05
CA PRO A 22 22.00 -21.90 -11.04
C PRO A 22 21.59 -20.68 -11.88
N HIS A 23 21.55 -20.86 -13.20
CA HIS A 23 21.30 -19.79 -14.18
C HIS A 23 19.99 -19.02 -13.88
N ASN A 24 18.98 -19.69 -13.34
CA ASN A 24 17.75 -19.08 -12.83
C ASN A 24 17.83 -18.94 -11.31
N ARG A 25 18.46 -17.87 -10.82
CA ARG A 25 18.55 -17.53 -9.40
C ARG A 25 17.17 -17.26 -8.79
N GLY A 26 16.51 -18.32 -8.30
CA GLY A 26 15.62 -18.34 -7.13
C GLY A 26 14.35 -17.50 -7.11
N ARG A 27 14.12 -16.56 -8.04
CA ARG A 27 12.89 -15.76 -8.09
C ARG A 27 12.35 -15.75 -9.51
N LYS A 28 11.16 -16.34 -9.69
CA LYS A 28 10.40 -16.19 -10.94
C LYS A 28 10.30 -14.69 -11.27
N PRO A 29 10.60 -14.27 -12.52
CA PRO A 29 10.46 -12.88 -12.89
C PRO A 29 9.01 -12.45 -12.60
N LYS A 30 8.84 -11.27 -12.00
CA LYS A 30 7.51 -10.72 -11.73
C LYS A 30 6.70 -10.73 -13.04
N LEU A 31 5.42 -11.07 -12.99
CA LEU A 31 4.52 -11.10 -14.15
C LEU A 31 4.62 -9.80 -14.97
N TYR A 32 4.73 -8.65 -14.29
CA TYR A 32 4.98 -7.36 -14.91
C TYR A 32 6.22 -7.34 -15.84
N LYS A 33 7.36 -7.91 -15.41
CA LYS A 33 8.57 -8.00 -16.23
C LYS A 33 8.41 -8.95 -17.41
N GLN A 34 7.56 -9.97 -17.29
CA GLN A 34 7.25 -10.88 -18.39
C GLN A 34 6.33 -10.20 -19.41
N LEU A 35 5.28 -9.53 -18.95
CA LEU A 35 4.37 -8.74 -19.79
C LEU A 35 5.11 -7.61 -20.51
N LYS A 36 6.00 -6.89 -19.81
CA LYS A 36 6.85 -5.83 -20.40
C LYS A 36 7.75 -6.37 -21.51
N LYS A 37 8.30 -7.58 -21.34
CA LYS A 37 9.10 -8.26 -22.38
C LYS A 37 8.24 -8.73 -23.57
N LEU A 38 7.03 -9.25 -23.30
CA LEU A 38 6.10 -9.73 -24.33
C LEU A 38 5.56 -8.60 -25.21
N ILE A 39 5.30 -7.43 -24.61
CA ILE A 39 4.74 -6.26 -25.29
C ILE A 39 5.84 -5.42 -25.98
N GLY A 40 7.12 -5.68 -25.70
CA GLY A 40 8.24 -4.96 -26.31
C GLY A 40 8.36 -3.49 -25.88
N GLN A 41 7.63 -3.09 -24.83
CA GLN A 41 7.54 -1.70 -24.39
C GLN A 41 8.72 -1.31 -23.48
N SER A 42 9.64 -0.52 -24.02
CA SER A 42 10.61 0.28 -23.26
C SER A 42 10.03 1.66 -22.95
N VAL A 43 8.96 1.74 -22.17
CA VAL A 43 8.49 3.04 -21.67
C VAL A 43 9.50 3.52 -20.63
N GLY A 44 10.28 4.54 -21.00
CA GLY A 44 11.40 5.07 -20.20
C GLY A 44 10.97 5.88 -18.97
N HIS A 45 9.69 6.22 -18.85
CA HIS A 45 9.08 6.81 -17.67
C HIS A 45 7.76 6.10 -17.38
N GLU A 46 7.66 5.47 -16.21
CA GLU A 46 6.41 4.94 -15.70
C GLU A 46 5.64 6.11 -15.08
N LEU A 47 4.34 6.23 -15.38
CA LEU A 47 3.50 7.31 -14.84
C LEU A 47 3.57 7.29 -13.32
N GLU A 48 3.92 8.42 -12.71
CA GLU A 48 3.87 8.55 -11.26
C GLU A 48 2.43 8.71 -10.78
N LYS A 49 2.20 8.50 -9.48
CA LYS A 49 0.87 8.62 -8.89
C LYS A 49 0.21 9.97 -9.21
N GLU A 50 1.00 11.04 -9.24
CA GLU A 50 0.54 12.39 -9.56
C GLU A 50 0.09 12.54 -11.01
N ASP A 51 0.80 11.91 -11.95
CA ASP A 51 0.42 11.94 -13.37
C ASP A 51 -0.94 11.29 -13.60
N TYR A 52 -1.22 10.18 -12.91
CA TYR A 52 -2.54 9.55 -12.96
C TYR A 52 -3.65 10.49 -12.50
N PHE A 53 -3.43 11.26 -11.43
CA PHE A 53 -4.42 12.22 -10.94
C PHE A 53 -4.61 13.39 -11.90
N ASN A 54 -3.53 13.91 -12.47
CA ASN A 54 -3.60 14.98 -13.46
C ASN A 54 -4.37 14.56 -14.71
N VAL A 55 -4.16 13.32 -15.18
CA VAL A 55 -4.92 12.77 -16.32
C VAL A 55 -6.39 12.58 -15.97
N ILE A 56 -6.72 12.06 -14.78
CA ILE A 56 -8.13 11.90 -14.37
C ILE A 56 -8.82 13.26 -14.27
N ARG A 57 -8.15 14.26 -13.68
CA ARG A 57 -8.65 15.63 -13.62
C ARG A 57 -8.91 16.18 -15.03
N PHE A 58 -7.97 16.00 -15.94
CA PHE A 58 -8.13 16.41 -17.33
C PHE A 58 -9.33 15.74 -18.01
N LEU A 59 -9.58 14.45 -17.76
CA LEU A 59 -10.74 13.74 -18.32
C LEU A 59 -12.06 14.27 -17.75
N MET A 60 -12.10 14.61 -16.46
CA MET A 60 -13.31 15.09 -15.77
C MET A 60 -13.69 16.52 -16.15
N GLU A 61 -12.72 17.37 -16.51
CA GLU A 61 -12.95 18.76 -16.92
C GLU A 61 -13.43 18.89 -18.38
N ARG A 62 -13.47 17.79 -19.14
CA ARG A 62 -13.83 17.77 -20.57
C ARG A 62 -15.29 17.44 -20.80
N SER A 63 -15.81 17.93 -21.92
CA SER A 63 -17.18 17.63 -22.35
C SER A 63 -17.30 16.20 -22.91
N PRO A 64 -18.49 15.58 -22.84
CA PRO A 64 -18.73 14.26 -23.45
C PRO A 64 -18.33 14.19 -24.93
N ASN A 65 -18.53 15.29 -25.69
CA ASN A 65 -18.19 15.36 -27.11
C ASN A 65 -16.67 15.32 -27.38
N GLU A 66 -15.87 15.95 -26.52
CA GLU A 66 -14.40 15.88 -26.62
C GLU A 66 -13.91 14.49 -26.22
N LEU A 67 -14.54 13.88 -25.23
CA LEU A 67 -14.21 12.56 -24.72
C LEU A 67 -14.58 11.43 -25.70
N GLU A 68 -15.65 11.58 -26.48
CA GLU A 68 -16.01 10.59 -27.51
C GLU A 68 -14.92 10.42 -28.58
N ARG A 69 -14.17 11.49 -28.89
CA ARG A 69 -13.03 11.45 -29.82
C ARG A 69 -11.85 10.65 -29.28
N LEU A 70 -11.73 10.52 -27.96
CA LEU A 70 -10.70 9.70 -27.31
C LEU A 70 -11.08 8.23 -27.26
N ILE A 71 -12.38 7.95 -27.22
CA ILE A 71 -12.91 6.58 -27.12
C ILE A 71 -12.94 5.90 -28.48
N LYS A 72 -13.42 6.61 -29.52
CA LYS A 72 -13.69 6.02 -30.83
C LYS A 72 -12.62 6.42 -31.83
N ASP A 73 -12.07 5.43 -32.52
CA ASP A 73 -11.28 5.61 -33.73
C ASP A 73 -12.18 5.98 -34.92
N GLU A 74 -11.59 6.34 -36.08
CA GLU A 74 -12.32 6.72 -37.30
C GLU A 74 -13.36 5.67 -37.75
N ASN A 75 -13.13 4.42 -37.37
CA ASN A 75 -13.98 3.26 -37.68
C ASN A 75 -15.01 2.91 -36.57
N GLY A 76 -15.15 3.74 -35.53
CA GLY A 76 -16.08 3.52 -34.41
C GLY A 76 -15.66 2.43 -33.42
N GLN A 77 -14.44 1.89 -33.55
CA GLN A 77 -13.85 0.94 -32.60
C GLN A 77 -13.13 1.67 -31.46
N PRO A 78 -12.87 1.01 -30.31
CA PRO A 78 -12.06 1.59 -29.23
C PRO A 78 -10.68 2.00 -29.75
N ASN A 79 -10.29 3.25 -29.51
CA ASN A 79 -8.98 3.77 -29.93
C ASN A 79 -7.86 2.91 -29.34
N LYS A 80 -6.99 2.37 -30.20
CA LYS A 80 -5.90 1.46 -29.81
C LYS A 80 -4.69 2.18 -29.21
N ASP A 81 -4.59 3.49 -29.42
CA ASP A 81 -3.48 4.32 -28.94
C ASP A 81 -3.76 4.88 -27.54
N THR A 82 -5.03 4.93 -27.14
CA THR A 82 -5.43 5.40 -25.81
C THR A 82 -5.24 4.29 -24.76
N PRO A 83 -4.63 4.58 -23.58
CA PRO A 83 -4.52 3.60 -22.52
C PRO A 83 -5.87 3.02 -22.09
N ILE A 84 -5.94 1.70 -21.90
CA ILE A 84 -7.19 0.99 -21.59
C ILE A 84 -7.92 1.52 -20.35
N TRP A 85 -7.17 1.98 -19.34
CA TRP A 85 -7.75 2.54 -18.12
C TRP A 85 -8.45 3.88 -18.36
N VAL A 86 -7.96 4.70 -19.30
CA VAL A 86 -8.60 5.94 -19.73
C VAL A 86 -9.89 5.62 -20.48
N LEU A 87 -9.85 4.70 -21.44
CA LEU A 87 -11.04 4.26 -22.19
C LEU A 87 -12.14 3.74 -21.25
N ASN A 88 -11.76 2.98 -20.22
CA ASN A 88 -12.69 2.45 -19.24
C ASN A 88 -13.34 3.56 -18.40
N ILE A 89 -12.55 4.49 -17.86
CA ILE A 89 -13.08 5.62 -17.08
C ILE A 89 -14.07 6.43 -17.91
N VAL A 90 -13.72 6.79 -19.14
CA VAL A 90 -14.59 7.62 -19.99
C VAL A 90 -15.86 6.84 -20.38
N SER A 91 -15.75 5.55 -20.69
CA SER A 91 -16.92 4.71 -21.01
C SER A 91 -17.86 4.53 -19.81
N ALA A 92 -17.30 4.41 -18.61
CA ALA A 92 -18.06 4.32 -17.37
C ALA A 92 -18.77 5.65 -17.06
N ILE A 93 -18.08 6.79 -17.18
CA ILE A 93 -18.68 8.13 -17.03
C ILE A 93 -19.82 8.33 -18.04
N ASN A 94 -19.61 8.00 -19.31
CA ASN A 94 -20.65 8.12 -20.34
C ASN A 94 -21.87 7.23 -20.07
N SER A 95 -21.64 6.03 -19.52
CA SER A 95 -22.72 5.13 -19.12
C SER A 95 -23.47 5.68 -17.91
N ASP A 96 -22.75 6.19 -16.92
CA ASP A 96 -23.32 6.82 -15.73
C ASP A 96 -24.15 8.06 -16.07
N ILE A 97 -23.70 8.90 -17.01
CA ILE A 97 -24.49 10.02 -17.54
C ILE A 97 -25.80 9.53 -18.16
N ARG A 98 -25.77 8.48 -18.98
CA ARG A 98 -26.96 7.93 -19.66
C ARG A 98 -28.01 7.39 -18.67
N TYR A 99 -27.56 6.81 -17.57
CA TYR A 99 -28.45 6.20 -16.56
C TYR A 99 -28.67 7.10 -15.34
N GLY A 100 -28.12 8.33 -15.32
CA GLY A 100 -28.23 9.26 -14.19
C GLY A 100 -27.57 8.74 -12.90
N ARG A 101 -26.49 7.95 -13.03
CA ARG A 101 -25.73 7.38 -11.91
C ARG A 101 -24.50 8.23 -11.61
N THR A 102 -24.07 8.25 -10.35
CA THR A 102 -22.90 9.02 -9.88
C THR A 102 -21.76 8.15 -9.36
N PHE A 103 -21.92 6.81 -9.37
CA PHE A 103 -20.98 5.87 -8.75
C PHE A 103 -19.54 6.02 -9.24
N THR A 104 -19.33 6.16 -10.56
CA THR A 104 -17.98 6.28 -11.11
C THR A 104 -17.31 7.58 -10.67
N ILE A 105 -18.07 8.68 -10.63
CA ILE A 105 -17.57 9.99 -10.20
C ILE A 105 -17.27 9.99 -8.71
N GLU A 106 -18.14 9.41 -7.88
CA GLU A 106 -17.92 9.26 -6.43
C GLU A 106 -16.69 8.42 -6.12
N MET A 107 -16.50 7.28 -6.80
CA MET A 107 -15.31 6.45 -6.64
C MET A 107 -14.02 7.18 -7.03
N ILE A 108 -14.08 7.99 -8.09
CA ILE A 108 -12.95 8.82 -8.53
C ILE A 108 -12.65 9.91 -7.50
N PHE A 109 -13.68 10.59 -6.97
CA PHE A 109 -13.50 11.61 -5.94
C PHE A 109 -12.96 11.05 -4.63
N ASP A 110 -13.47 9.90 -4.17
CA ASP A 110 -12.92 9.18 -3.01
C ASP A 110 -11.43 8.85 -3.19
N ARG A 111 -11.00 8.61 -4.42
CA ARG A 111 -9.60 8.26 -4.74
C ARG A 111 -8.69 9.48 -4.85
N ILE A 112 -9.22 10.62 -5.30
CA ILE A 112 -8.48 11.89 -5.47
C ILE A 112 -8.44 12.66 -4.14
N PHE A 113 -9.60 12.91 -3.55
CA PHE A 113 -9.78 13.76 -2.37
C PHE A 113 -9.70 12.98 -1.05
N GLY A 114 -9.70 11.65 -1.13
CA GLY A 114 -9.78 10.78 0.02
C GLY A 114 -11.23 10.60 0.47
N LYS A 115 -11.47 9.50 1.19
CA LYS A 115 -12.77 9.27 1.83
C LYS A 115 -12.91 10.20 3.02
N ALA A 116 -14.12 10.68 3.27
CA ALA A 116 -14.44 11.37 4.52
C ALA A 116 -13.97 10.50 5.69
N THR A 117 -12.95 10.96 6.40
CA THR A 117 -12.49 10.32 7.63
C THR A 117 -13.63 10.46 8.62
N GLN A 118 -14.36 9.37 8.86
CA GLN A 118 -15.25 9.31 10.02
C GLN A 118 -14.36 9.58 11.23
N PRO A 119 -14.70 10.55 12.10
CA PRO A 119 -14.06 10.61 13.39
C PRO A 119 -14.33 9.25 14.02
N ILE A 120 -13.27 8.45 14.17
CA ILE A 120 -13.35 7.30 15.06
C ILE A 120 -13.46 7.97 16.42
N GLU A 121 -14.70 8.24 16.84
CA GLU A 121 -15.07 8.20 18.25
C GLU A 121 -14.85 6.76 18.68
N GLY A 122 -13.57 6.36 18.69
CA GLY A 122 -13.12 5.41 19.65
C GLY A 122 -13.46 6.12 20.92
N ASP A 123 -14.47 5.59 21.60
CA ASP A 123 -14.55 5.70 23.03
C ASP A 123 -13.21 5.12 23.48
N VAL A 124 -12.20 5.99 23.52
CA VAL A 124 -10.93 5.68 24.13
C VAL A 124 -11.37 5.65 25.59
N ASN A 125 -11.89 4.49 25.99
CA ASN A 125 -11.51 3.88 27.24
C ASN A 125 -9.99 3.77 27.17
N ALA A 126 -9.35 4.94 27.31
CA ALA A 126 -8.16 5.10 28.06
C ALA A 126 -8.58 4.67 29.46
N GLN A 127 -8.75 3.36 29.65
CA GLN A 127 -7.95 2.69 30.64
C GLN A 127 -6.51 3.07 30.29
N VAL A 128 -6.15 4.29 30.69
CA VAL A 128 -4.80 4.61 31.02
C VAL A 128 -4.52 3.55 32.08
N THR A 129 -3.90 2.45 31.67
CA THR A 129 -3.17 1.57 32.59
C THR A 129 -1.93 2.34 33.06
N THR A 130 -2.08 3.62 33.41
CA THR A 130 -1.28 4.24 34.46
C THR A 130 -1.85 3.64 35.71
N THR A 131 -1.25 2.52 36.11
CA THR A 131 -1.07 2.13 37.51
C THR A 131 -2.34 2.25 38.33
N ASN A 132 -3.05 1.13 38.49
CA ASN A 132 -3.94 0.82 39.62
C ASN A 132 -4.46 2.07 40.34
N SER A 133 -5.73 2.42 40.13
CA SER A 133 -6.47 3.22 41.09
C SER A 133 -6.56 2.43 42.41
N VAL A 134 -5.44 2.38 43.14
CA VAL A 134 -5.34 1.79 44.46
C VAL A 134 -6.21 2.68 45.32
N ASP A 135 -7.24 2.10 45.92
CA ASP A 135 -8.08 2.82 46.86
C ASP A 135 -7.25 3.13 48.10
N LEU A 136 -6.90 4.41 48.26
CA LEU A 136 -6.05 4.93 49.33
C LEU A 136 -6.85 5.30 50.58
N SER A 137 -8.18 5.11 50.57
CA SER A 137 -9.06 5.46 51.69
C SER A 137 -8.84 4.61 52.95
N ALA A 138 -8.26 3.41 52.78
CA ALA A 138 -7.95 2.50 53.88
C ALA A 138 -6.62 2.83 54.59
N LEU A 139 -5.87 3.82 54.11
CA LEU A 139 -4.52 4.11 54.54
C LEU A 139 -4.48 5.27 55.55
N SER A 140 -3.67 5.15 56.60
CA SER A 140 -3.50 6.23 57.58
C SER A 140 -2.69 7.39 56.98
N THR A 141 -2.75 8.57 57.62
CA THR A 141 -2.02 9.77 57.20
C THR A 141 -0.51 9.56 57.11
N GLU A 142 0.07 8.77 58.00
CA GLU A 142 1.51 8.46 58.00
C GLU A 142 1.90 7.57 56.82
N GLU A 143 1.08 6.55 56.54
CA GLU A 143 1.31 5.62 55.44
C GLU A 143 1.10 6.30 54.06
N LEU A 144 0.18 7.26 53.95
CA LEU A 144 0.00 8.10 52.76
C LEU A 144 1.24 8.94 52.45
N LEU A 145 1.88 9.50 53.48
CA LEU A 145 3.14 10.25 53.32
C LEU A 145 4.27 9.34 52.81
N GLN A 146 4.36 8.12 53.32
CA GLN A 146 5.34 7.14 52.84
C GLN A 146 5.08 6.72 51.39
N TYR A 147 3.80 6.54 51.02
CA TYR A 147 3.42 6.24 49.64
C TYR A 147 3.84 7.36 48.68
N ASN A 148 3.61 8.62 49.05
CA ASN A 148 4.02 9.77 48.24
C ASN A 148 5.55 9.86 48.08
N ALA A 149 6.32 9.60 49.14
CA ALA A 149 7.78 9.58 49.05
C ALA A 149 8.29 8.48 48.09
N LEU A 150 7.62 7.33 48.05
CA LEU A 150 7.95 6.22 47.14
C LEU A 150 7.58 6.55 45.69
N THR A 151 6.41 7.16 45.43
CA THR A 151 5.99 7.54 44.08
C THR A 151 6.91 8.60 43.47
N GLU A 152 7.32 9.60 44.26
CA GLU A 152 8.31 10.61 43.84
C GLU A 152 9.65 9.95 43.47
N LYS A 153 10.16 9.03 44.30
CA LYS A 153 11.41 8.31 44.02
C LYS A 153 11.33 7.45 42.76
N ILE A 154 10.18 6.84 42.48
CA ILE A 154 9.93 6.07 41.25
C ILE A 154 9.88 6.99 40.03
N ALA A 155 9.24 8.15 40.14
CA ALA A 155 9.18 9.16 39.08
C ALA A 155 10.58 9.71 38.75
N MET A 156 11.37 10.10 39.75
CA MET A 156 12.74 10.59 39.56
C MET A 156 13.66 9.55 38.90
N LYS A 157 13.46 8.25 39.18
CA LYS A 157 14.26 7.17 38.57
C LYS A 157 13.90 6.92 37.09
N LYS A 158 12.71 7.33 36.64
CA LYS A 158 12.30 7.27 35.23
C LYS A 158 12.99 8.37 34.39
N ASP A 159 13.21 9.55 34.96
CA ASP A 159 13.88 10.66 34.27
C ASP A 159 15.41 10.51 34.16
N GLY A 160 16.03 9.66 34.99
CA GLY A 160 17.47 9.37 34.97
C GLY A 160 17.93 8.40 33.87
N LYS A 161 17.05 7.96 32.95
CA LYS A 161 17.43 7.19 31.75
C LYS A 161 17.39 8.09 30.52
N LYS A 162 18.40 8.93 30.37
CA LYS A 162 18.83 9.50 29.08
C LYS A 162 20.28 9.15 28.84
#